data_AF-A0A8J4UHT2-F1
#
_entry.id   AF-A0A8J4UHT2-F1
#
_cell.length_a   1.000
_cell.length_b   1.000
_cell.length_c   1.000
_cell.angle_alpha   90.00
_cell.angle_beta   90.00
_cell.angle_gamma   90.00
#
_symmetry.space_group_name_H-M   'P 1'
#
loop_
_entity.id
_entity.type
_entity.pdbx_description
1 polymer ?
#
loop_
_entity_poly.entity_id
_entity_poly.type
_entity_poly.pdbx_seq_one_letter_code
_entity_poly.pdbx_strand_id
1 'polypeptide(L)'
;ILHLEQLEELCLDQNQLTVLPNNIITLKHLTYLGVNHNPLSVLPEALGELRELRELWAINCGLISIPPSIGKLGKLQKLGLSSNSITTLPPQFGNLKSLQWLNLADNKIEDVPEDLKNLQSLVFINLNKNSFKKIPKALIGPSAWYKSYPIAQGARQSPINIVPEEAVYDSRLPGISINYDNCTSLTISNNGHSVVVEFEDMDDRSVIQGGPLGNAYRLKQFHFHWGGKDCDGSEHTVSGKTYVSELHLVHWNAVRYRTFGEAAAAPDGLAVLGIFLEKGDEHRELHTITDALYMVKFKGNIADFKGFNPKCLLPSSLKYWTYLGSLTTPPLYESVIWIVLADPIRVSDKQ
;
A
#
# COMPACT_ATOMS: atom_id res chain seq x y z
N ILE A 1 30.57 -23.18 -29.86
CA ILE A 1 29.32 -22.39 -29.94
C ILE A 1 29.54 -20.88 -29.78
N LEU A 2 30.47 -20.45 -28.93
CA LEU A 2 30.70 -19.02 -28.61
C LEU A 2 31.31 -18.17 -29.74
N HIS A 3 31.62 -18.77 -30.89
CA HIS A 3 32.03 -18.07 -32.11
C HIS A 3 30.86 -17.82 -33.09
N LEU A 4 29.64 -18.28 -32.75
CA LEU A 4 28.42 -18.07 -33.54
C LEU A 4 27.79 -16.72 -33.16
N GLU A 5 28.41 -15.62 -33.57
CA GLU A 5 28.02 -14.26 -33.13
C GLU A 5 26.59 -13.87 -33.49
N GLN A 6 25.99 -14.52 -34.50
CA GLN A 6 24.61 -14.30 -34.95
C GLN A 6 23.58 -15.21 -34.24
N LEU A 7 23.98 -15.97 -33.21
CA LEU A 7 23.08 -16.87 -32.51
C LEU A 7 22.05 -16.09 -31.68
N GLU A 8 20.77 -16.35 -31.92
CA GLU A 8 19.65 -15.72 -31.20
C GLU A 8 19.11 -16.58 -30.06
N GLU A 9 19.18 -17.91 -30.19
CA GLU A 9 18.67 -18.85 -29.19
C GLU A 9 19.74 -19.88 -28.80
N LEU A 10 19.95 -20.04 -27.49
CA LEU A 10 20.90 -20.99 -26.94
C LEU A 10 20.23 -21.80 -25.82
N CYS A 11 20.04 -23.09 -26.04
CA CYS A 11 19.55 -24.03 -25.03
C CYS A 11 20.67 -25.00 -24.64
N LEU A 12 21.06 -24.99 -23.37
CA LEU A 12 22.10 -25.81 -22.75
C LEU A 12 21.52 -26.64 -21.59
N ASP A 13 20.20 -26.84 -21.58
CA ASP A 13 19.49 -27.56 -20.52
C ASP A 13 20.01 -28.99 -20.35
N GLN A 14 19.96 -29.50 -19.11
CA GLN A 14 20.30 -30.87 -18.74
C GLN A 14 21.73 -31.30 -19.13
N ASN A 15 22.71 -30.44 -18.84
CA ASN A 15 24.13 -30.73 -19.00
C ASN A 15 24.84 -30.81 -17.63
N GLN A 16 26.16 -30.91 -17.64
CA GLN A 16 26.99 -30.90 -16.43
C GLN A 16 27.80 -29.60 -16.29
N LEU A 17 27.23 -28.48 -16.76
CA LEU A 17 27.92 -27.19 -16.68
C LEU A 17 28.01 -26.76 -15.21
N THR A 18 29.24 -26.60 -14.73
CA THR A 18 29.53 -26.05 -13.39
C THR A 18 29.72 -24.53 -13.42
N VAL A 19 29.90 -23.95 -14.60
CA VAL A 19 30.06 -22.51 -14.80
C VAL A 19 29.52 -22.11 -16.18
N LEU A 20 28.88 -20.95 -16.24
CA LEU A 20 28.60 -20.27 -17.49
C LEU A 20 29.75 -19.29 -17.76
N PRO A 21 30.50 -19.43 -18.86
CA PRO A 21 31.74 -18.70 -19.02
C PRO A 21 31.49 -17.24 -19.42
N ASN A 22 32.38 -16.34 -19.00
CA ASN A 22 32.24 -14.89 -19.24
C ASN A 22 32.24 -14.51 -20.74
N ASN A 23 32.82 -15.35 -21.59
CA ASN A 23 32.80 -15.15 -23.05
C ASN A 23 31.43 -15.42 -23.70
N ILE A 24 30.38 -15.75 -22.93
CA ILE A 24 29.00 -15.77 -23.45
C ILE A 24 28.58 -14.41 -24.04
N ILE A 25 29.21 -13.32 -23.61
CA ILE A 25 29.00 -11.96 -24.12
C ILE A 25 29.30 -11.77 -25.61
N THR A 26 29.98 -12.73 -26.25
CA THR A 26 30.18 -12.70 -27.70
C THR A 26 28.88 -12.90 -28.47
N LEU A 27 27.87 -13.53 -27.85
CA LEU A 27 26.55 -13.79 -28.42
C LEU A 27 25.63 -12.56 -28.26
N LYS A 28 26.02 -11.43 -28.84
CA LYS A 28 25.34 -10.13 -28.64
C LYS A 28 23.89 -10.09 -29.11
N HIS A 29 23.52 -10.99 -30.03
CA HIS A 29 22.18 -11.11 -30.60
C HIS A 29 21.28 -12.10 -29.82
N LEU A 30 21.79 -12.69 -28.73
CA LEU A 30 21.04 -13.70 -27.99
C LEU A 30 19.78 -13.11 -27.34
N THR A 31 18.64 -13.68 -27.69
CA THR A 31 17.32 -13.33 -27.16
C THR A 31 16.79 -14.39 -26.19
N TYR A 32 17.20 -15.65 -26.34
CA TYR A 32 16.83 -16.76 -25.47
C TYR A 32 18.08 -17.49 -24.93
N LEU A 33 18.12 -17.70 -23.61
CA LEU A 33 19.12 -18.54 -22.95
C LEU A 33 18.46 -19.52 -21.97
N GLY A 34 18.57 -20.81 -22.27
CA GLY A 34 18.23 -21.91 -21.36
C GLY A 34 19.48 -22.60 -20.84
N VAL A 35 19.61 -22.73 -19.52
CA VAL A 35 20.69 -23.46 -18.84
C VAL A 35 20.14 -24.36 -17.73
N ASN A 36 18.86 -24.74 -17.80
CA ASN A 36 18.17 -25.49 -16.75
C ASN A 36 18.90 -26.79 -16.41
N HIS A 37 18.78 -27.26 -15.17
CA HIS A 37 19.36 -28.53 -14.74
C HIS A 37 20.88 -28.65 -14.99
N ASN A 38 21.64 -27.60 -14.66
CA ASN A 38 23.10 -27.59 -14.67
C ASN A 38 23.64 -27.15 -13.30
N PRO A 39 24.68 -27.78 -12.73
CA PRO A 39 25.21 -27.44 -11.41
C PRO A 39 26.03 -26.13 -11.37
N LEU A 40 25.47 -25.00 -11.83
CA LEU A 40 26.18 -23.74 -12.04
C LEU A 40 26.58 -23.03 -10.74
N SER A 41 25.79 -23.14 -9.67
CA SER A 41 25.95 -22.41 -8.40
C SER A 41 25.84 -20.87 -8.46
N VAL A 42 26.26 -20.24 -9.56
CA VAL A 42 26.21 -18.79 -9.80
C VAL A 42 26.05 -18.49 -11.29
N LEU A 43 25.40 -17.36 -11.60
CA LEU A 43 25.41 -16.77 -12.95
C LEU A 43 26.50 -15.69 -13.02
N PRO A 44 27.29 -15.60 -14.11
CA PRO A 44 28.38 -14.64 -14.23
C PRO A 44 27.88 -13.21 -14.35
N GLU A 45 28.63 -12.24 -13.82
CA GLU A 45 28.33 -10.81 -13.99
C GLU A 45 28.30 -10.37 -15.46
N ALA A 46 29.04 -11.06 -16.32
CA ALA A 46 29.09 -10.80 -17.74
C ALA A 46 27.71 -11.00 -18.42
N LEU A 47 26.81 -11.77 -17.81
CA LEU A 47 25.46 -12.02 -18.33
C LEU A 47 24.68 -10.73 -18.59
N GLY A 48 24.87 -9.71 -17.75
CA GLY A 48 24.19 -8.42 -17.91
C GLY A 48 24.56 -7.63 -19.18
N GLU A 49 25.58 -8.06 -19.92
CA GLU A 49 25.94 -7.43 -21.21
C GLU A 49 25.16 -8.00 -22.41
N LEU A 50 24.37 -9.06 -22.23
CA LEU A 50 23.46 -9.59 -23.26
C LEU A 50 22.21 -8.71 -23.39
N ARG A 51 22.36 -7.48 -23.89
CA ARG A 51 21.30 -6.45 -23.89
C ARG A 51 20.06 -6.81 -24.70
N GLU A 52 20.17 -7.77 -25.62
CA GLU A 52 19.06 -8.28 -26.42
C GLU A 52 18.27 -9.43 -25.76
N LEU A 53 18.72 -9.93 -24.61
CA LEU A 53 18.11 -11.08 -23.95
C LEU A 53 16.68 -10.76 -23.49
N ARG A 54 15.73 -11.61 -23.91
CA ARG A 54 14.30 -11.53 -23.61
C ARG A 54 13.86 -12.64 -22.66
N GLU A 55 14.46 -13.81 -22.78
CA GLU A 55 14.14 -14.97 -21.95
C GLU A 55 15.39 -15.59 -21.36
N LEU A 56 15.37 -15.81 -20.04
CA LEU A 56 16.44 -16.50 -19.31
C LEU A 56 15.83 -17.57 -18.41
N TRP A 57 16.30 -18.80 -18.57
CA TRP A 57 15.86 -19.97 -17.82
C TRP A 57 17.07 -20.65 -17.16
N ALA A 58 17.15 -20.57 -15.82
CA ALA A 58 18.17 -21.22 -15.01
C ALA A 58 17.51 -21.94 -13.81
N ILE A 59 16.57 -22.82 -14.13
CA ILE A 59 15.82 -23.64 -13.17
C ILE A 59 16.72 -24.79 -12.68
N ASN A 60 16.66 -25.08 -11.39
CA ASN A 60 17.39 -26.20 -10.79
C ASN A 60 18.89 -26.20 -11.12
N CYS A 61 19.53 -25.06 -10.87
CA CYS A 61 20.95 -24.85 -11.14
C CYS A 61 21.83 -24.74 -9.89
N GLY A 62 21.24 -24.91 -8.71
CA GLY A 62 21.91 -24.74 -7.43
C GLY A 62 22.32 -23.29 -7.14
N LEU A 63 21.71 -22.30 -7.81
CA LEU A 63 22.08 -20.90 -7.66
C LEU A 63 21.88 -20.43 -6.22
N ILE A 64 22.90 -19.82 -5.62
CA ILE A 64 22.82 -19.24 -4.26
C ILE A 64 22.52 -17.74 -4.26
N SER A 65 22.77 -17.07 -5.38
CA SER A 65 22.55 -15.64 -5.57
C SER A 65 22.33 -15.31 -7.04
N ILE A 66 21.90 -14.08 -7.30
CA ILE A 66 21.73 -13.53 -8.64
C ILE A 66 22.70 -12.34 -8.78
N PRO A 67 23.51 -12.27 -9.85
CA PRO A 67 24.43 -11.15 -10.04
C PRO A 67 23.65 -9.83 -10.22
N PRO A 68 24.04 -8.72 -9.56
CA PRO A 68 23.41 -7.41 -9.75
C PRO A 68 23.33 -6.93 -11.20
N SER A 69 24.27 -7.35 -12.05
CA SER A 69 24.23 -7.08 -13.50
C SER A 69 22.98 -7.60 -14.21
N ILE A 70 22.18 -8.49 -13.61
CA ILE A 70 20.89 -8.90 -14.18
C ILE A 70 20.01 -7.69 -14.51
N GLY A 71 20.06 -6.63 -13.69
CA GLY A 71 19.29 -5.40 -13.92
C GLY A 71 19.69 -4.60 -15.16
N LYS A 72 20.78 -4.97 -15.84
CA LYS A 72 21.19 -4.39 -17.13
C LYS A 72 20.40 -4.94 -18.32
N LEU A 73 19.69 -6.05 -18.13
CA LEU A 73 18.90 -6.73 -19.16
C LEU A 73 17.54 -6.04 -19.37
N GLY A 74 17.56 -4.81 -19.87
CA GLY A 74 16.36 -3.96 -20.00
C GLY A 74 15.26 -4.52 -20.92
N LYS A 75 15.60 -5.48 -21.81
CA LYS A 75 14.67 -6.17 -22.71
C LYS A 75 14.13 -7.50 -22.16
N LEU A 76 14.57 -7.92 -20.97
CA LEU A 76 14.16 -9.20 -20.38
C LEU A 76 12.66 -9.19 -20.06
N GLN A 77 11.94 -10.16 -20.60
CA GLN A 77 10.49 -10.33 -20.48
C GLN A 77 10.13 -11.51 -19.58
N LYS A 78 10.90 -12.60 -19.64
CA LYS A 78 10.67 -13.81 -18.82
C LYS A 78 11.96 -14.24 -18.11
N LEU A 79 11.84 -14.50 -16.81
CA LEU A 79 12.93 -14.97 -15.98
C LEU A 79 12.49 -16.16 -15.12
N GLY A 80 13.05 -17.34 -15.40
CA GLY A 80 12.84 -18.57 -14.63
C GLY A 80 14.06 -18.93 -13.78
N LEU A 81 13.90 -18.86 -12.46
CA LEU A 81 14.94 -19.13 -11.46
C LEU A 81 14.45 -20.08 -10.35
N SER A 82 13.42 -20.88 -10.62
CA SER A 82 12.83 -21.77 -9.63
C SER A 82 13.73 -22.94 -9.25
N SER A 83 13.48 -23.51 -8.07
CA SER A 83 14.22 -24.68 -7.54
C SER A 83 15.72 -24.41 -7.40
N ASN A 84 16.09 -23.27 -6.82
CA ASN A 84 17.46 -22.90 -6.52
C ASN A 84 17.64 -22.73 -5.00
N SER A 85 18.76 -22.15 -4.57
CA SER A 85 19.06 -21.82 -3.16
C SER A 85 19.25 -20.32 -2.96
N ILE A 86 18.56 -19.50 -3.75
CA ILE A 86 18.68 -18.04 -3.71
C ILE A 86 18.10 -17.53 -2.39
N THR A 87 18.87 -16.71 -1.68
CA THR A 87 18.48 -16.15 -0.37
C THR A 87 18.00 -14.71 -0.45
N THR A 88 18.47 -13.93 -1.43
CA THR A 88 18.11 -12.52 -1.64
C THR A 88 18.02 -12.18 -3.12
N LEU A 89 17.26 -11.13 -3.44
CA LEU A 89 17.25 -10.52 -4.77
C LEU A 89 18.02 -9.20 -4.74
N PRO A 90 18.88 -8.91 -5.74
CA PRO A 90 19.56 -7.63 -5.80
C PRO A 90 18.58 -6.47 -6.09
N PRO A 91 18.76 -5.27 -5.51
CA PRO A 91 17.94 -4.07 -5.79
C PRO A 91 17.78 -3.76 -7.28
N GLN A 92 18.80 -4.11 -8.07
CA GLN A 92 18.83 -3.92 -9.52
C GLN A 92 17.70 -4.65 -10.27
N PHE A 93 16.97 -5.58 -9.63
CA PHE A 93 15.73 -6.13 -10.18
C PHE A 93 14.74 -5.04 -10.59
N GLY A 94 14.66 -3.93 -9.85
CA GLY A 94 13.78 -2.81 -10.18
C GLY A 94 14.06 -2.14 -11.53
N ASN A 95 15.19 -2.43 -12.17
CA ASN A 95 15.55 -1.92 -13.49
C ASN A 95 14.95 -2.73 -14.65
N LEU A 96 14.41 -3.93 -14.39
CA LEU A 96 13.85 -4.82 -15.40
C LEU A 96 12.43 -4.38 -15.84
N LYS A 97 12.32 -3.18 -16.42
CA LYS A 97 11.02 -2.55 -16.76
C LYS A 97 10.16 -3.37 -17.72
N SER A 98 10.77 -4.19 -18.55
CA SER A 98 10.11 -5.06 -19.53
C SER A 98 9.69 -6.42 -18.97
N LEU A 99 10.05 -6.75 -17.71
CA LEU A 99 9.81 -8.07 -17.14
C LEU A 99 8.32 -8.28 -16.88
N GLN A 100 7.77 -9.32 -17.50
CA GLN A 100 6.34 -9.66 -17.42
C GLN A 100 6.10 -10.91 -16.56
N TRP A 101 7.05 -11.84 -16.59
CA TRP A 101 6.93 -13.13 -15.91
C TRP A 101 8.20 -13.45 -15.11
N LEU A 102 8.03 -13.61 -13.80
CA LEU A 102 9.12 -13.94 -12.87
C LEU A 102 8.76 -15.16 -12.04
N ASN A 103 9.55 -16.24 -12.16
CA ASN A 103 9.40 -17.42 -11.31
C ASN A 103 10.62 -17.64 -10.43
N LEU A 104 10.41 -17.47 -9.13
CA LEU A 104 11.38 -17.63 -8.05
C LEU A 104 10.91 -18.69 -7.05
N ALA A 105 9.96 -19.53 -7.43
CA ALA A 105 9.44 -20.56 -6.55
C ALA A 105 10.53 -21.53 -6.10
N ASP A 106 10.37 -22.13 -4.92
CA ASP A 106 11.27 -23.15 -4.40
C ASP A 106 12.71 -22.62 -4.28
N ASN A 107 12.87 -21.59 -3.44
CA ASN A 107 14.12 -20.93 -3.11
C ASN A 107 14.16 -20.67 -1.59
N LYS A 108 15.12 -19.88 -1.11
CA LYS A 108 15.33 -19.55 0.31
C LYS A 108 15.17 -18.05 0.58
N ILE A 109 14.35 -17.36 -0.21
CA ILE A 109 14.20 -15.91 -0.14
C ILE A 109 13.45 -15.53 1.14
N GLU A 110 14.03 -14.67 1.96
CA GLU A 110 13.40 -14.18 3.19
C GLU A 110 12.64 -12.85 2.99
N ASP A 111 13.09 -12.02 2.06
CA ASP A 111 12.48 -10.74 1.70
C ASP A 111 12.80 -10.34 0.25
N VAL A 112 12.05 -9.39 -0.32
CA VAL A 112 12.33 -8.80 -1.63
C VAL A 112 12.77 -7.33 -1.48
N PRO A 113 13.64 -6.82 -2.36
CA PRO A 113 14.02 -5.41 -2.34
C PRO A 113 12.82 -4.51 -2.64
N GLU A 114 12.78 -3.35 -2.00
CA GLU A 114 11.74 -2.34 -2.21
C GLU A 114 11.63 -1.90 -3.68
N ASP A 115 12.75 -1.93 -4.41
CA ASP A 115 12.84 -1.66 -5.84
C ASP A 115 11.99 -2.60 -6.72
N LEU A 116 11.54 -3.75 -6.19
CA LEU A 116 10.66 -4.66 -6.93
C LEU A 116 9.33 -3.99 -7.32
N LYS A 117 8.90 -2.95 -6.58
CA LYS A 117 7.73 -2.12 -6.94
C LYS A 117 7.88 -1.42 -8.30
N ASN A 118 9.11 -1.28 -8.76
CA ASN A 118 9.44 -0.58 -10.01
C ASN A 118 9.27 -1.47 -11.26
N LEU A 119 8.89 -2.75 -11.09
CA LEU A 119 8.58 -3.68 -12.17
C LEU A 119 7.18 -3.40 -12.75
N GLN A 120 7.10 -2.37 -13.60
CA GLN A 120 5.86 -1.85 -14.16
C GLN A 120 5.12 -2.84 -15.08
N SER A 121 5.85 -3.66 -15.83
CA SER A 121 5.26 -4.63 -16.76
C SER A 121 4.93 -5.99 -16.14
N LEU A 122 5.20 -6.19 -14.83
CA LEU A 122 5.10 -7.51 -14.21
C LEU A 122 3.63 -7.91 -14.03
N VAL A 123 3.26 -8.99 -14.74
CA VAL A 123 1.92 -9.59 -14.73
C VAL A 123 1.88 -10.85 -13.86
N PHE A 124 2.98 -11.61 -13.86
CA PHE A 124 3.07 -12.85 -13.10
C PHE A 124 4.33 -12.87 -12.25
N ILE A 125 4.15 -13.18 -10.96
CA ILE A 125 5.23 -13.48 -10.03
C ILE A 125 4.90 -14.73 -9.24
N ASN A 126 5.82 -15.67 -9.19
CA ASN A 126 5.72 -16.86 -8.34
C ASN A 126 6.83 -16.86 -7.30
N LEU A 127 6.42 -16.74 -6.04
CA LEU A 127 7.28 -16.73 -4.85
C LEU A 127 6.99 -17.92 -3.92
N ASN A 128 6.21 -18.89 -4.37
CA ASN A 128 5.82 -20.04 -3.55
C ASN A 128 7.04 -20.82 -3.05
N LYS A 129 6.92 -21.45 -1.87
CA LYS A 129 8.02 -22.24 -1.26
C LYS A 129 9.32 -21.43 -1.11
N ASN A 130 9.19 -20.24 -0.51
CA ASN A 130 10.31 -19.43 -0.01
C ASN A 130 10.20 -19.28 1.51
N SER A 131 11.11 -18.51 2.12
CA SER A 131 11.23 -18.35 3.58
C SER A 131 10.67 -17.01 4.09
N PHE A 132 9.69 -16.42 3.39
CA PHE A 132 9.07 -15.15 3.77
C PHE A 132 8.41 -15.22 5.14
N LYS A 133 8.84 -14.34 6.05
CA LYS A 133 8.22 -14.13 7.37
C LYS A 133 7.06 -13.14 7.32
N LYS A 134 7.03 -12.28 6.29
CA LYS A 134 6.04 -11.23 6.05
C LYS A 134 5.71 -11.18 4.57
N ILE A 135 4.52 -10.71 4.23
CA ILE A 135 4.17 -10.48 2.83
C ILE A 135 4.98 -9.30 2.29
N PRO A 136 5.65 -9.42 1.13
CA PRO A 136 6.47 -8.35 0.59
C PRO A 136 5.62 -7.13 0.17
N LYS A 137 5.72 -6.03 0.91
CA LYS A 137 4.89 -4.83 0.68
C LYS A 137 5.04 -4.24 -0.71
N ALA A 138 6.24 -4.33 -1.31
CA ALA A 138 6.51 -3.89 -2.68
C ALA A 138 5.58 -4.52 -3.74
N LEU A 139 4.91 -5.64 -3.42
CA LEU A 139 4.03 -6.37 -4.33
C LEU A 139 2.53 -6.14 -4.08
N ILE A 140 2.15 -5.64 -2.89
CA ILE A 140 0.74 -5.55 -2.46
C ILE A 140 0.35 -4.20 -1.83
N GLY A 141 1.29 -3.26 -1.74
CA GLY A 141 1.07 -1.93 -1.17
C GLY A 141 0.43 -0.93 -2.14
N PRO A 142 0.28 0.34 -1.71
CA PRO A 142 -0.37 1.39 -2.50
C PRO A 142 0.14 1.53 -3.93
N SER A 143 1.45 1.37 -4.15
CA SER A 143 2.07 1.43 -5.49
C SER A 143 1.66 0.29 -6.43
N ALA A 144 0.98 -0.74 -5.94
CA ALA A 144 0.53 -1.89 -6.72
C ALA A 144 -0.99 -2.03 -6.78
N TRP A 145 -1.76 -1.24 -6.03
CA TRP A 145 -3.22 -1.39 -5.94
C TRP A 145 -3.93 -1.21 -7.28
N TYR A 146 -3.41 -0.35 -8.17
CA TYR A 146 -3.98 -0.12 -9.50
C TYR A 146 -4.12 -1.39 -10.36
N LYS A 147 -3.32 -2.43 -10.08
CA LYS A 147 -3.38 -3.70 -10.81
C LYS A 147 -4.69 -4.45 -10.55
N SER A 148 -5.24 -4.34 -9.34
CA SER A 148 -6.50 -4.99 -8.93
C SER A 148 -7.67 -4.02 -8.86
N TYR A 149 -7.38 -2.75 -8.62
CA TYR A 149 -8.36 -1.66 -8.49
C TYR A 149 -7.96 -0.53 -9.44
N PRO A 150 -8.32 -0.60 -10.74
CA PRO A 150 -7.90 0.42 -11.73
C PRO A 150 -8.28 1.85 -11.35
N ILE A 151 -9.33 2.01 -10.54
CA ILE A 151 -9.76 3.30 -9.98
C ILE A 151 -8.70 3.97 -9.09
N ALA A 152 -7.66 3.25 -8.65
CA ALA A 152 -6.48 3.83 -7.98
C ALA A 152 -5.75 4.89 -8.83
N GLN A 153 -6.01 4.92 -10.15
CA GLN A 153 -5.54 5.96 -11.08
C GLN A 153 -6.66 6.94 -11.48
N GLY A 154 -7.74 6.99 -10.70
CA GLY A 154 -8.87 7.88 -10.89
C GLY A 154 -8.53 9.36 -10.70
N ALA A 155 -9.40 10.23 -11.19
CA ALA A 155 -9.17 11.67 -11.20
C ALA A 155 -9.35 12.33 -9.82
N ARG A 156 -9.97 11.65 -8.87
CA ARG A 156 -10.32 12.16 -7.53
C ARG A 156 -9.89 11.19 -6.44
N GLN A 157 -8.69 10.64 -6.56
CA GLN A 157 -8.12 9.79 -5.51
C GLN A 157 -7.64 10.62 -4.31
N SER A 158 -7.72 10.00 -3.14
CA SER A 158 -7.23 10.50 -1.85
C SER A 158 -6.14 9.58 -1.32
N PRO A 159 -5.25 10.06 -0.43
CA PRO A 159 -5.16 11.43 0.09
C PRO A 159 -4.53 12.41 -0.92
N ILE A 160 -4.48 13.70 -0.54
CA ILE A 160 -3.78 14.76 -1.28
C ILE A 160 -2.83 15.55 -0.37
N ASN A 161 -1.89 16.27 -0.99
CA ASN A 161 -1.19 17.37 -0.34
C ASN A 161 -2.05 18.64 -0.42
N ILE A 162 -2.51 19.13 0.72
CA ILE A 162 -3.25 20.37 0.86
C ILE A 162 -2.25 21.52 0.83
N VAL A 163 -2.39 22.44 -0.12
CA VAL A 163 -1.58 23.66 -0.20
C VAL A 163 -2.49 24.82 0.22
N PRO A 164 -2.39 25.34 1.46
CA PRO A 164 -3.30 26.37 1.97
C PRO A 164 -3.34 27.64 1.10
N GLU A 165 -2.24 27.98 0.44
CA GLU A 165 -2.13 29.13 -0.45
C GLU A 165 -2.93 28.95 -1.76
N GLU A 166 -3.16 27.70 -2.18
CA GLU A 166 -3.98 27.35 -3.34
C GLU A 166 -5.45 27.08 -2.97
N ALA A 167 -5.76 26.98 -1.68
CA ALA A 167 -7.11 26.73 -1.19
C ALA A 167 -8.01 27.95 -1.43
N VAL A 168 -9.16 27.71 -2.06
CA VAL A 168 -10.16 28.75 -2.32
C VAL A 168 -11.06 28.92 -1.09
N TYR A 169 -11.03 30.11 -0.48
CA TYR A 169 -11.98 30.44 0.58
C TYR A 169 -13.39 30.62 -0.01
N ASP A 170 -14.30 29.72 0.33
CA ASP A 170 -15.71 29.81 -0.06
C ASP A 170 -16.58 30.32 1.11
N SER A 171 -16.87 31.62 1.08
CA SER A 171 -17.74 32.27 2.08
C SER A 171 -19.19 31.75 2.13
N ARG A 172 -19.62 30.95 1.14
CA ARG A 172 -20.97 30.38 1.08
C ARG A 172 -21.09 29.08 1.86
N LEU A 173 -19.96 28.43 2.20
CA LEU A 173 -19.98 27.21 2.97
C LEU A 173 -20.27 27.55 4.44
N PRO A 174 -21.36 26.99 5.03
CA PRO A 174 -21.60 27.15 6.45
C PRO A 174 -20.52 26.43 7.27
N GLY A 175 -20.45 26.72 8.57
CA GLY A 175 -19.68 25.88 9.49
C GLY A 175 -20.21 24.44 9.47
N ILE A 176 -19.33 23.47 9.73
CA ILE A 176 -19.76 22.10 10.00
C ILE A 176 -20.38 22.04 11.41
N SER A 177 -21.40 21.20 11.56
CA SER A 177 -22.06 20.91 12.82
C SER A 177 -21.98 19.41 13.07
N ILE A 178 -21.49 19.04 14.26
CA ILE A 178 -21.27 17.66 14.66
C ILE A 178 -22.09 17.40 15.93
N ASN A 179 -22.96 16.40 15.86
CA ASN A 179 -23.75 15.93 17.00
C ASN A 179 -23.34 14.49 17.33
N TYR A 180 -22.59 14.31 18.41
CA TYR A 180 -22.23 13.00 18.97
C TYR A 180 -22.67 12.85 20.43
N ASP A 181 -23.55 13.72 20.93
CA ASP A 181 -23.86 13.77 22.37
C ASP A 181 -24.52 12.48 22.86
N ASN A 182 -25.18 11.73 21.95
CA ASN A 182 -25.83 10.45 22.25
C ASN A 182 -25.23 9.29 21.43
N CYS A 183 -23.97 9.37 21.01
CA CYS A 183 -23.38 8.30 20.21
C CYS A 183 -23.22 7.00 21.02
N THR A 184 -23.41 5.86 20.34
CA THR A 184 -23.28 4.54 20.95
C THR A 184 -22.17 3.76 20.25
N SER A 185 -20.99 3.75 20.86
CA SER A 185 -19.88 2.88 20.43
C SER A 185 -20.18 1.42 20.76
N LEU A 186 -19.76 0.53 19.86
CA LEU A 186 -20.10 -0.89 19.89
C LEU A 186 -18.87 -1.73 20.21
N THR A 187 -17.90 -1.74 19.30
CA THR A 187 -16.73 -2.61 19.35
C THR A 187 -15.49 -1.88 18.88
N ILE A 188 -14.34 -2.28 19.42
CA ILE A 188 -13.02 -2.00 18.87
C ILE A 188 -12.50 -3.28 18.20
N SER A 189 -11.88 -3.17 17.04
CA SER A 189 -11.38 -4.32 16.29
C SER A 189 -10.07 -4.01 15.57
N ASN A 190 -9.32 -5.07 15.27
CA ASN A 190 -8.15 -5.01 14.40
C ASN A 190 -8.44 -5.81 13.14
N ASN A 191 -8.70 -5.12 12.02
CA ASN A 191 -9.01 -5.78 10.75
C ASN A 191 -7.75 -6.21 9.97
N GLY A 192 -6.55 -5.97 10.52
CA GLY A 192 -5.26 -6.22 9.88
C GLY A 192 -4.74 -5.05 9.03
N HIS A 193 -5.52 -3.98 8.91
CA HIS A 193 -5.15 -2.74 8.21
C HIS A 193 -5.09 -1.55 9.18
N SER A 194 -6.01 -1.48 10.14
CA SER A 194 -6.04 -0.47 11.20
C SER A 194 -6.76 -1.02 12.43
N VAL A 195 -6.83 -0.20 13.48
CA VAL A 195 -7.78 -0.34 14.57
C VAL A 195 -9.05 0.45 14.24
N VAL A 196 -10.21 -0.19 14.36
CA VAL A 196 -11.50 0.38 13.98
C VAL A 196 -12.45 0.34 15.17
N VAL A 197 -13.09 1.47 15.47
CA VAL A 197 -14.18 1.57 16.44
C VAL A 197 -15.49 1.78 15.69
N GLU A 198 -16.47 0.91 15.92
CA GLU A 198 -17.79 0.96 15.27
C GLU A 198 -18.85 1.61 16.15
N PHE A 199 -19.82 2.25 15.52
CA PHE A 199 -20.94 2.93 16.17
C PHE A 199 -22.28 2.44 15.64
N GLU A 200 -23.31 2.56 16.47
CA GLU A 200 -24.69 2.38 16.05
C GLU A 200 -25.11 3.50 15.09
N ASP A 201 -25.63 3.12 13.92
CA ASP A 201 -25.99 4.03 12.81
C ASP A 201 -27.44 3.86 12.32
N MET A 202 -28.31 3.32 13.19
CA MET A 202 -29.71 3.04 12.87
C MET A 202 -30.58 4.31 12.83
N ASP A 203 -30.15 5.40 13.48
CA ASP A 203 -30.82 6.69 13.50
C ASP A 203 -29.84 7.88 13.42
N ASP A 204 -30.37 9.10 13.51
CA ASP A 204 -29.62 10.35 13.29
C ASP A 204 -29.01 10.92 14.58
N ARG A 205 -28.80 10.11 15.63
CA ARG A 205 -28.23 10.61 16.91
C ARG A 205 -26.75 10.95 16.85
N SER A 206 -26.01 10.38 15.89
CA SER A 206 -24.58 10.57 15.69
C SER A 206 -24.32 11.02 14.26
N VAL A 207 -24.31 12.34 14.01
CA VAL A 207 -24.24 12.88 12.64
C VAL A 207 -23.29 14.05 12.49
N ILE A 208 -22.78 14.20 11.26
CA ILE A 208 -22.17 15.43 10.76
C ILE A 208 -23.09 16.06 9.70
N GLN A 209 -23.19 17.37 9.70
CA GLN A 209 -23.96 18.14 8.72
C GLN A 209 -23.35 19.55 8.52
N GLY A 210 -23.87 20.30 7.56
CA GLY A 210 -23.32 21.62 7.22
C GLY A 210 -22.02 21.52 6.42
N GLY A 211 -21.29 22.63 6.33
CA GLY A 211 -20.17 22.76 5.40
C GLY A 211 -20.53 22.37 3.97
N PRO A 212 -19.79 21.44 3.33
CA PRO A 212 -20.05 21.00 1.96
C PRO A 212 -21.23 20.01 1.84
N LEU A 213 -21.83 19.60 2.95
CA LEU A 213 -22.82 18.52 2.98
C LEU A 213 -24.24 19.06 2.75
N GLY A 214 -24.96 18.46 1.79
CA GLY A 214 -26.35 18.82 1.49
C GLY A 214 -27.38 18.35 2.52
N ASN A 215 -27.00 17.42 3.40
CA ASN A 215 -27.83 16.83 4.46
C ASN A 215 -26.96 16.22 5.56
N ALA A 216 -27.58 15.60 6.57
CA ALA A 216 -26.87 14.90 7.64
C ALA A 216 -26.34 13.53 7.20
N TYR A 217 -25.13 13.18 7.67
CA TYR A 217 -24.46 11.90 7.43
C TYR A 217 -24.20 11.20 8.77
N ARG A 218 -24.57 9.93 8.87
CA ARG A 218 -24.47 9.14 10.11
C ARG A 218 -23.06 8.61 10.32
N LEU A 219 -22.53 8.76 11.52
CA LEU A 219 -21.25 8.16 11.92
C LEU A 219 -21.35 6.64 11.89
N LYS A 220 -20.45 5.99 11.14
CA LYS A 220 -20.36 4.53 11.08
C LYS A 220 -19.26 3.99 11.98
N GLN A 221 -18.07 4.56 11.83
CA GLN A 221 -16.86 4.10 12.47
C GLN A 221 -15.80 5.21 12.47
N PHE A 222 -14.75 5.03 13.27
CA PHE A 222 -13.49 5.71 13.03
C PHE A 222 -12.31 4.74 13.05
N HIS A 223 -11.22 5.17 12.43
CA HIS A 223 -9.94 4.45 12.42
C HIS A 223 -8.77 5.43 12.29
N PHE A 224 -7.54 4.92 12.44
CA PHE A 224 -6.32 5.72 12.35
C PHE A 224 -5.40 5.22 11.23
N HIS A 225 -4.54 6.10 10.76
CA HIS A 225 -3.35 5.78 9.95
C HIS A 225 -2.13 6.37 10.65
N TRP A 226 -1.06 5.59 10.75
CA TRP A 226 0.14 6.01 11.49
C TRP A 226 1.42 5.43 10.89
N GLY A 227 2.54 6.04 11.25
CA GLY A 227 3.86 5.70 10.75
C GLY A 227 4.49 4.49 11.42
N GLY A 228 5.63 4.06 10.88
CA GLY A 228 6.54 3.21 11.65
C GLY A 228 7.10 3.95 12.86
N LYS A 229 7.88 3.24 13.68
CA LYS A 229 8.61 3.88 14.78
C LYS A 229 9.47 5.04 14.23
N ASP A 230 9.40 6.20 14.87
CA ASP A 230 10.12 7.42 14.51
C ASP A 230 9.80 7.96 13.09
N CYS A 231 8.66 7.56 12.52
CA CYS A 231 8.17 8.05 11.24
C CYS A 231 6.79 8.69 11.43
N ASP A 232 6.52 9.74 10.65
CA ASP A 232 5.18 10.24 10.48
C ASP A 232 4.32 9.26 9.67
N GLY A 233 2.99 9.41 9.71
CA GLY A 233 2.10 8.54 8.95
C GLY A 233 0.68 9.03 8.75
N SER A 234 0.44 10.33 8.82
CA SER A 234 -0.76 10.90 8.20
C SER A 234 -0.81 10.58 6.72
N GLU A 235 -2.02 10.44 6.18
CA GLU A 235 -2.23 10.19 4.76
C GLU A 235 -2.22 11.53 4.00
N HIS A 236 -2.98 12.51 4.48
CA HIS A 236 -2.91 13.88 4.01
C HIS A 236 -1.63 14.56 4.49
N THR A 237 -1.22 15.57 3.73
CA THR A 237 -0.13 16.48 4.09
C THR A 237 -0.59 17.92 3.92
N VAL A 238 0.05 18.85 4.64
CA VAL A 238 -0.22 20.29 4.52
C VAL A 238 1.07 20.99 4.12
N SER A 239 1.14 21.54 2.91
CA SER A 239 2.36 22.09 2.31
C SER A 239 3.54 21.13 2.39
N GLY A 240 3.29 19.84 2.16
CA GLY A 240 4.26 18.74 2.27
C GLY A 240 4.59 18.30 3.70
N LYS A 241 4.07 18.97 4.74
CA LYS A 241 4.22 18.56 6.13
C LYS A 241 3.35 17.33 6.42
N THR A 242 3.95 16.31 7.01
CA THR A 242 3.30 15.13 7.57
C THR A 242 3.03 15.28 9.07
N TYR A 243 2.15 14.44 9.59
CA TYR A 243 1.79 14.33 10.99
C TYR A 243 1.99 12.89 11.48
N VAL A 244 2.11 12.67 12.79
CA VAL A 244 2.44 11.34 13.32
C VAL A 244 1.35 10.31 13.06
N SER A 245 0.10 10.76 13.00
CA SER A 245 -1.06 9.95 12.70
C SER A 245 -2.17 10.82 12.11
N GLU A 246 -3.15 10.18 11.48
CA GLU A 246 -4.38 10.80 11.02
C GLU A 246 -5.57 9.92 11.40
N LEU A 247 -6.56 10.55 12.03
CA LEU A 247 -7.82 9.95 12.44
C LEU A 247 -8.89 10.24 11.38
N HIS A 248 -9.63 9.21 10.98
CA HIS A 248 -10.76 9.33 10.08
C HIS A 248 -12.06 8.94 10.79
N LEU A 249 -12.99 9.89 10.95
CA LEU A 249 -14.36 9.58 11.33
C LEU A 249 -15.20 9.45 10.06
N VAL A 250 -15.67 8.24 9.78
CA VAL A 250 -16.37 7.89 8.55
C VAL A 250 -17.87 7.96 8.75
N HIS A 251 -18.52 8.76 7.92
CA HIS A 251 -19.96 8.95 7.91
C HIS A 251 -20.56 8.57 6.56
N TRP A 252 -21.85 8.25 6.54
CA TRP A 252 -22.57 7.88 5.32
C TRP A 252 -23.93 8.54 5.18
N ASN A 253 -24.35 8.77 3.94
CA ASN A 253 -25.59 9.45 3.58
C ASN A 253 -26.80 8.51 3.68
N ALA A 254 -27.25 8.25 4.90
CA ALA A 254 -28.44 7.43 5.17
C ALA A 254 -29.77 8.09 4.74
N VAL A 255 -29.75 9.39 4.37
CA VAL A 255 -30.91 10.07 3.79
C VAL A 255 -31.12 9.65 2.33
N ARG A 256 -30.04 9.42 1.58
CA ARG A 256 -30.10 9.06 0.15
C ARG A 256 -29.97 7.56 -0.13
N TYR A 257 -29.19 6.85 0.68
CA TYR A 257 -28.86 5.44 0.44
C TYR A 257 -29.41 4.55 1.54
N ARG A 258 -29.78 3.31 1.19
CA ARG A 258 -30.39 2.38 2.16
C ARG A 258 -29.36 1.69 3.03
N THR A 259 -28.15 1.50 2.51
CA THR A 259 -27.08 0.81 3.21
C THR A 259 -25.75 1.55 3.08
N PHE A 260 -24.86 1.33 4.04
CA PHE A 260 -23.49 1.85 3.97
C PHE A 260 -22.76 1.39 2.70
N GLY A 261 -22.97 0.15 2.26
CA GLY A 261 -22.33 -0.39 1.05
C GLY A 261 -22.78 0.32 -0.24
N GLU A 262 -24.07 0.63 -0.36
CA GLU A 262 -24.60 1.44 -1.47
C GLU A 262 -24.00 2.85 -1.45
N ALA A 263 -23.98 3.49 -0.27
CA ALA A 263 -23.42 4.81 -0.09
C ALA A 263 -21.90 4.84 -0.42
N ALA A 264 -21.15 3.84 0.05
CA ALA A 264 -19.71 3.75 -0.20
C ALA A 264 -19.34 3.65 -1.69
N ALA A 265 -20.26 3.17 -2.54
CA ALA A 265 -20.05 3.09 -3.99
C ALA A 265 -20.55 4.34 -4.75
N ALA A 266 -21.18 5.31 -4.08
CA ALA A 266 -21.82 6.46 -4.71
C ALA A 266 -21.04 7.77 -4.48
N PRO A 267 -20.97 8.70 -5.46
CA PRO A 267 -20.07 9.87 -5.43
C PRO A 267 -20.21 10.81 -4.23
N ASP A 268 -21.40 10.90 -3.64
CA ASP A 268 -21.74 11.73 -2.47
C ASP A 268 -22.17 10.88 -1.27
N GLY A 269 -21.89 9.58 -1.29
CA GLY A 269 -22.42 8.66 -0.29
C GLY A 269 -21.66 8.69 1.03
N LEU A 270 -20.38 9.11 1.04
CA LEU A 270 -19.59 9.20 2.26
C LEU A 270 -19.14 10.63 2.56
N ALA A 271 -19.04 10.93 3.84
CA ALA A 271 -18.35 12.11 4.36
C ALA A 271 -17.31 11.66 5.39
N VAL A 272 -16.05 12.05 5.20
CA VAL A 272 -14.96 11.66 6.11
C VAL A 272 -14.37 12.92 6.74
N LEU A 273 -14.40 12.94 8.07
CA LEU A 273 -13.73 13.96 8.87
C LEU A 273 -12.31 13.49 9.18
N GLY A 274 -11.32 14.11 8.57
CA GLY A 274 -9.90 13.87 8.80
C GLY A 274 -9.35 14.78 9.89
N ILE A 275 -8.63 14.23 10.85
CA ILE A 275 -8.04 14.95 11.99
C ILE A 275 -6.59 14.54 12.14
N PHE A 276 -5.68 15.50 12.01
CA PHE A 276 -4.26 15.27 12.24
C PHE A 276 -3.95 15.06 13.72
N LEU A 277 -3.02 14.17 14.02
CA LEU A 277 -2.42 13.99 15.35
C LEU A 277 -0.99 14.50 15.30
N GLU A 278 -0.62 15.41 16.20
CA GLU A 278 0.76 15.88 16.36
C GLU A 278 1.35 15.47 17.71
N LYS A 279 2.67 15.35 17.78
CA LYS A 279 3.35 15.09 19.05
C LYS A 279 3.19 16.28 19.99
N GLY A 280 2.83 16.00 21.24
CA GLY A 280 2.70 17.00 22.28
C GLY A 280 2.39 16.35 23.62
N ASP A 281 1.54 17.03 24.39
CA ASP A 281 1.07 16.54 25.68
C ASP A 281 0.17 15.31 25.54
N GLU A 282 0.05 14.53 26.62
CA GLU A 282 -0.83 13.37 26.68
C GLU A 282 -2.29 13.77 26.43
N HIS A 283 -2.94 13.10 25.48
CA HIS A 283 -4.36 13.27 25.25
C HIS A 283 -5.13 12.42 26.25
N ARG A 284 -5.74 13.06 27.25
CA ARG A 284 -6.40 12.35 28.35
C ARG A 284 -7.35 11.26 27.86
N GLU A 285 -8.29 11.57 27.00
CA GLU A 285 -9.36 10.64 26.61
C GLU A 285 -8.90 9.52 25.65
N LEU A 286 -7.76 9.71 24.98
CA LEU A 286 -7.18 8.73 24.05
C LEU A 286 -6.65 7.49 24.78
N HIS A 287 -6.37 7.58 26.09
CA HIS A 287 -5.98 6.42 26.90
C HIS A 287 -7.00 5.27 26.77
N THR A 288 -8.28 5.62 26.62
CA THR A 288 -9.38 4.65 26.54
C THR A 288 -9.21 3.74 25.32
N ILE A 289 -8.71 4.31 24.22
CA ILE A 289 -8.41 3.55 23.00
C ILE A 289 -7.08 2.81 23.17
N THR A 290 -6.02 3.49 23.62
CA THR A 290 -4.68 2.88 23.70
C THR A 290 -4.62 1.70 24.66
N ASP A 291 -5.35 1.75 25.78
CA ASP A 291 -5.45 0.64 26.74
C ASP A 291 -6.19 -0.56 26.15
N ALA A 292 -7.20 -0.30 25.32
CA ALA A 292 -7.96 -1.35 24.63
C ALA A 292 -7.17 -2.04 23.51
N LEU A 293 -6.09 -1.44 22.99
CA LEU A 293 -5.28 -2.02 21.90
C LEU A 293 -4.69 -3.38 22.27
N TYR A 294 -4.42 -3.64 23.55
CA TYR A 294 -3.94 -4.96 23.99
C TYR A 294 -4.95 -6.08 23.71
N MET A 295 -6.25 -5.79 23.82
CA MET A 295 -7.32 -6.75 23.55
C MET A 295 -7.48 -7.06 22.06
N VAL A 296 -7.06 -6.14 21.20
CA VAL A 296 -7.15 -6.25 19.73
C VAL A 296 -5.78 -6.29 19.06
N LYS A 297 -4.78 -6.86 19.76
CA LYS A 297 -3.39 -6.89 19.29
C LYS A 297 -3.22 -7.61 17.95
N PHE A 298 -3.98 -8.68 17.72
CA PHE A 298 -3.84 -9.50 16.52
C PHE A 298 -4.97 -9.23 15.52
N LYS A 299 -4.64 -9.38 14.23
CA LYS A 299 -5.61 -9.33 13.14
C LYS A 299 -6.79 -10.26 13.40
N GLY A 300 -8.00 -9.75 13.23
CA GLY A 300 -9.27 -10.44 13.45
C GLY A 300 -9.77 -10.40 14.89
N ASN A 301 -9.02 -9.82 15.83
CA ASN A 301 -9.51 -9.63 17.19
C ASN A 301 -10.54 -8.49 17.24
N ILE A 302 -11.59 -8.72 18.03
CA ILE A 302 -12.70 -7.80 18.27
C ILE A 302 -12.97 -7.82 19.77
N ALA A 303 -13.24 -6.66 20.36
CA ALA A 303 -13.61 -6.50 21.76
C ALA A 303 -14.78 -5.52 21.90
N ASP A 304 -15.63 -5.74 22.91
CA ASP A 304 -16.67 -4.78 23.30
C ASP A 304 -16.02 -3.45 23.69
N PHE A 305 -16.53 -2.34 23.14
CA PHE A 305 -16.00 -1.00 23.38
C PHE A 305 -17.14 0.01 23.44
N LYS A 306 -17.84 0.00 24.57
CA LYS A 306 -19.05 0.80 24.80
C LYS A 306 -18.74 2.03 25.64
N GLY A 307 -19.54 3.09 25.46
CA GLY A 307 -19.45 4.31 26.26
C GLY A 307 -18.34 5.29 25.84
N PHE A 308 -17.66 5.02 24.73
CA PHE A 308 -16.73 5.96 24.11
C PHE A 308 -17.47 7.00 23.26
N ASN A 309 -17.16 8.29 23.47
CA ASN A 309 -17.71 9.40 22.68
C ASN A 309 -16.58 10.06 21.85
N PRO A 310 -16.63 10.01 20.50
CA PRO A 310 -15.56 10.51 19.65
C PRO A 310 -15.47 12.03 19.61
N LYS A 311 -16.42 12.76 20.21
CA LYS A 311 -16.33 14.22 20.39
C LYS A 311 -15.08 14.64 21.15
N CYS A 312 -14.57 13.78 22.04
CA CYS A 312 -13.32 14.05 22.78
C CYS A 312 -12.08 14.09 21.87
N LEU A 313 -12.15 13.55 20.65
CA LEU A 313 -11.06 13.55 19.68
C LEU A 313 -11.16 14.72 18.68
N LEU A 314 -12.08 15.66 18.89
CA LEU A 314 -12.19 16.85 18.07
C LEU A 314 -11.24 17.94 18.60
N PRO A 315 -10.54 18.66 17.72
CA PRO A 315 -9.78 19.85 18.11
C PRO A 315 -10.72 20.98 18.57
N SER A 316 -10.15 22.00 19.21
CA SER A 316 -10.91 23.16 19.69
C SER A 316 -11.53 24.00 18.57
N SER A 317 -10.96 23.95 17.37
CA SER A 317 -11.40 24.67 16.18
C SER A 317 -11.87 23.68 15.11
N LEU A 318 -13.03 23.95 14.52
CA LEU A 318 -13.57 23.17 13.41
C LEU A 318 -13.33 23.84 12.05
N LYS A 319 -12.29 24.68 11.91
CA LYS A 319 -11.86 25.17 10.60
C LYS A 319 -11.37 23.98 9.77
N TYR A 320 -11.72 23.95 8.48
CA TYR A 320 -11.47 22.79 7.64
C TYR A 320 -11.13 23.18 6.21
N TRP A 321 -10.46 22.27 5.51
CA TRP A 321 -10.45 22.18 4.06
C TRP A 321 -11.42 21.10 3.60
N THR A 322 -11.98 21.24 2.40
CA THR A 322 -12.85 20.22 1.82
C THR A 322 -12.57 20.03 0.34
N TYR A 323 -12.70 18.78 -0.11
CA TYR A 323 -12.61 18.41 -1.51
C TYR A 323 -13.36 17.09 -1.77
N LEU A 324 -13.68 16.80 -3.03
CA LEU A 324 -14.24 15.51 -3.44
C LEU A 324 -13.08 14.55 -3.72
N GLY A 325 -13.10 13.39 -3.06
CA GLY A 325 -12.04 12.42 -3.12
C GLY A 325 -12.53 10.97 -3.07
N SER A 326 -11.67 10.08 -2.58
CA SER A 326 -11.93 8.65 -2.50
C SER A 326 -11.71 8.08 -1.10
N LEU A 327 -12.07 6.80 -0.94
CA LEU A 327 -11.45 5.97 0.10
C LEU A 327 -9.95 5.88 -0.15
N THR A 328 -9.14 5.94 0.92
CA THR A 328 -7.67 5.79 0.85
C THR A 328 -7.21 4.34 0.89
N THR A 329 -8.16 3.40 0.98
CA THR A 329 -7.89 1.96 0.93
C THR A 329 -8.83 1.28 -0.08
N PRO A 330 -8.43 0.13 -0.66
CA PRO A 330 -9.31 -0.66 -1.52
C PRO A 330 -10.70 -0.88 -0.92
N PRO A 331 -11.78 -0.66 -1.70
CA PRO A 331 -11.81 -0.60 -3.17
C PRO A 331 -11.54 0.77 -3.81
N LEU A 332 -11.12 1.79 -3.06
CA LEU A 332 -10.71 3.12 -3.57
C LEU A 332 -11.81 3.89 -4.32
N TYR A 333 -13.08 3.65 -3.97
CA TYR A 333 -14.21 4.35 -4.58
C TYR A 333 -14.10 5.86 -4.38
N GLU A 334 -14.32 6.62 -5.46
CA GLU A 334 -14.39 8.09 -5.45
C GLU A 334 -15.76 8.59 -4.95
N SER A 335 -16.06 8.25 -3.70
CA SER A 335 -17.36 8.41 -3.03
C SER A 335 -17.32 9.31 -1.81
N VAL A 336 -16.18 9.97 -1.56
CA VAL A 336 -15.91 10.65 -0.29
C VAL A 336 -15.91 12.16 -0.47
N ILE A 337 -16.74 12.84 0.31
CA ILE A 337 -16.60 14.27 0.60
C ILE A 337 -15.66 14.40 1.79
N TRP A 338 -14.43 14.82 1.54
CA TRP A 338 -13.43 15.02 2.59
C TRP A 338 -13.65 16.34 3.31
N ILE A 339 -13.54 16.30 4.63
CA ILE A 339 -13.51 17.46 5.53
C ILE A 339 -12.27 17.27 6.41
N VAL A 340 -11.17 17.94 6.09
CA VAL A 340 -9.90 17.81 6.83
C VAL A 340 -9.75 19.00 7.75
N LEU A 341 -9.75 18.76 9.06
CA LEU A 341 -9.62 19.82 10.06
C LEU A 341 -8.23 20.43 10.04
N ALA A 342 -8.16 21.76 10.11
CA ALA A 342 -6.92 22.51 10.03
C ALA A 342 -6.08 22.37 11.31
N ASP A 343 -6.74 22.26 12.46
CA ASP A 343 -6.09 22.17 13.75
C ASP A 343 -5.92 20.68 14.12
N PRO A 344 -4.70 20.23 14.45
CA PRO A 344 -4.47 18.88 14.92
C PRO A 344 -4.92 18.72 16.39
N ILE A 345 -5.07 17.47 16.83
CA ILE A 345 -5.04 17.13 18.26
C ILE A 345 -3.63 16.72 18.67
N ARG A 346 -3.28 16.90 19.94
CA ARG A 346 -1.96 16.52 20.48
C ARG A 346 -2.02 15.15 21.11
N VAL A 347 -0.97 14.37 20.93
CA VAL A 347 -0.77 13.05 21.56
C VAL A 347 0.66 12.91 22.05
N SER A 348 0.85 12.18 23.15
CA SER A 348 2.20 11.90 23.67
C SER A 348 2.90 10.80 22.87
N ASP A 349 4.24 10.73 22.90
CA ASP A 349 5.01 9.63 22.28
C ASP A 349 4.66 8.23 22.81
N LYS A 350 4.06 8.15 24.01
CA LYS A 350 3.65 6.88 24.63
C LYS A 350 2.33 6.36 24.06
N GLN A 351 1.44 7.27 23.66
CA GLN A 351 0.14 6.96 23.06
C GLN A 351 0.33 6.71 21.57
#